data_AF-A0A964XE95-F1
#
_entry.id   AF-A0A964XE95-F1
#
_cell.length_a   1.000
_cell.length_b   1.000
_cell.length_c   1.000
_cell.angle_alpha   90.00
_cell.angle_beta   90.00
_cell.angle_gamma   90.00
#
_symmetry.space_group_name_H-M   'P 1'
#
loop_
_entity.id
_entity.type
_entity.pdbx_description
1 polymer ?
#
loop_
_entity_poly.entity_id
_entity_poly.type
_entity_poly.pdbx_seq_one_letter_code
_entity_poly.pdbx_strand_id
1 'polypeptide(L)' 'QRVFHDKFGYGRVKTAEGTKLTVDFEKTGVKKVISTFLMGA' A
#
# COMPACT_ATOMS: atom_id res chain seq x y z
N GLN A 1 -3.08 -7.49 5.09
CA GLN A 1 -1.84 -7.79 4.36
C GLN A 1 -0.86 -6.64 4.52
N ARG A 2 0.41 -6.93 4.84
CA ARG A 2 1.47 -5.91 4.95
C ARG A 2 2.17 -5.78 3.59
N VAL A 3 2.51 -4.56 3.22
CA VAL A 3 3.10 -4.23 1.92
C VAL A 3 4.21 -3.23 2.09
N PHE A 4 5.14 -3.20 1.15
CA PHE A 4 6.19 -2.19 1.06
C PHE A 4 6.07 -1.41 -0.26
N HIS A 5 6.20 -0.09 -0.17
CA HIS A 5 6.30 0.80 -1.32
C HIS A 5 7.58 1.62 -1.17
N ASP A 6 8.44 1.67 -2.20
CA ASP A 6 9.73 2.37 -2.15
C ASP A 6 9.64 3.80 -1.60
N LYS A 7 8.65 4.58 -2.09
CA LYS A 7 8.39 5.95 -1.65
C LYS A 7 7.74 6.12 -0.27
N PHE A 8 6.89 5.18 0.14
CA PHE A 8 5.99 5.37 1.30
C PHE A 8 6.35 4.46 2.48
N GLY A 9 7.27 3.51 2.28
CA GLY A 9 7.69 2.53 3.24
C GLY A 9 6.66 1.41 3.44
N TYR A 10 6.62 0.89 4.66
CA TYR A 10 5.68 -0.15 5.05
C TYR A 10 4.27 0.40 5.25
N GLY A 11 3.28 -0.41 4.87
CA GLY A 11 1.88 -0.11 5.10
C GLY A 11 1.01 -1.35 5.20
N ARG A 12 -0.24 -1.13 5.60
CA ARG A 12 -1.29 -2.15 5.64
C ARG A 12 -2.39 -1.83 4.64
N VAL A 13 -2.73 -2.79 3.80
CA VAL A 13 -3.86 -2.67 2.87
C VAL A 13 -5.16 -2.61 3.67
N LYS A 14 -5.94 -1.54 3.49
CA LYS A 14 -7.28 -1.35 4.07
C LYS A 14 -8.38 -1.82 3.11
N THR A 15 -8.30 -1.43 1.85
CA THR A 15 -9.27 -1.82 0.81
C THR A 15 -8.56 -2.16 -0.50
N ALA A 16 -9.17 -3.03 -1.29
CA ALA A 16 -8.71 -3.40 -2.62
C ALA A 16 -9.87 -3.32 -3.61
N GLU A 17 -9.68 -2.56 -4.68
CA GLU A 17 -10.67 -2.33 -5.73
C GLU A 17 -9.99 -2.58 -7.09
N GLY A 18 -10.08 -3.83 -7.56
CA GLY A 18 -9.36 -4.28 -8.75
C GLY A 18 -7.84 -4.12 -8.55
N THR A 19 -7.21 -3.29 -9.37
CA THR A 19 -5.77 -3.03 -9.27
C THR A 19 -5.41 -1.93 -8.28
N LYS A 20 -6.38 -1.15 -7.79
CA LYS A 20 -6.16 -0.03 -6.86
C LYS A 20 -6.30 -0.50 -5.42
N LEU A 21 -5.39 -0.05 -4.57
CA LEU A 21 -5.35 -0.39 -3.15
C LEU A 21 -5.35 0.90 -2.33
N THR A 22 -6.15 0.92 -1.27
CA THR A 22 -6.03 1.92 -0.21
C THR A 22 -5.12 1.33 0.86
N VAL A 23 -3.94 1.91 1.04
CA VAL A 23 -2.91 1.43 1.98
C VAL A 23 -2.67 2.49 3.04
N ASP A 24 -2.67 2.08 4.31
CA ASP A 24 -2.29 2.92 5.43
C ASP A 24 -0.78 2.74 5.70
N PHE A 25 0.02 3.69 5.25
CA PHE A 25 1.48 3.68 5.39
C PHE A 25 1.90 4.28 6.72
N GLU A 26 2.86 3.65 7.39
CA GLU A 26 3.26 4.02 8.76
C GLU A 26 3.81 5.45 8.85
N LYS A 27 4.53 5.91 7.81
CA LYS A 27 5.15 7.25 7.79
C LYS A 27 4.30 8.32 7.11
N THR A 28 3.51 7.94 6.10
CA THR A 28 2.83 8.89 5.21
C THR A 28 1.31 8.84 5.29
N GLY A 29 0.76 7.97 6.14
CA GLY A 29 -0.66 7.74 6.31
C GLY A 29 -1.32 7.07 5.10
N VAL A 30 -2.63 7.26 4.97
CA VAL A 30 -3.45 6.60 3.95
C VAL A 30 -3.16 7.13 2.54
N LYS A 31 -2.85 6.24 1.61
CA LYS A 31 -2.64 6.52 0.19
C LYS A 31 -3.38 5.53 -0.69
N LYS A 32 -3.79 5.98 -1.88
CA LYS A 32 -4.25 5.10 -2.96
C LYS A 32 -3.09 4.80 -3.89
N VAL A 33 -2.81 3.52 -4.10
CA VAL A 33 -1.69 3.02 -4.92
C VAL A 33 -2.17 1.90 -5.83
N ILE A 34 -1.39 1.56 -6.85
CA ILE A 34 -1.67 0.40 -7.71
C ILE A 34 -0.88 -0.80 -7.18
N SER A 35 -1.53 -1.95 -7.11
CA SER A 35 -0.98 -3.20 -6.56
C SER A 35 0.33 -3.65 -7.20
N THR A 36 0.56 -3.35 -8.49
CA THR A 36 1.82 -3.66 -9.20
C THR A 36 3.04 -2.92 -8.68
N PHE A 37 2.88 -1.84 -7.90
CA PHE A 37 4.00 -1.08 -7.32
C PHE A 37 4.25 -1.43 -5.84
N LEU A 38 3.61 -2.48 -5.32
CA LEU A 38 3.83 -2.95 -3.96
C LEU A 38 4.63 -4.25 -3.97
N MET A 39 5.62 -4.33 -3.09
CA MET A 39 6.30 -5.59 -2.79
C MET A 39 5.58 -6.26 -1.62
N GLY A 40 5.28 -7.56 -1.79
CA GLY A 40 4.75 -8.41 -0.72
C GLY A 40 5.86 -8.88 0.21
N ALA A 41 5.53 -9.00 1.49
CA ALA A 41 6.28 -9.79 2.47
C ALA A 41 5.43 -10.98 2.89
#